data_AF-A0A967WZR4-F1
#
_entry.id   AF-A0A967WZR4-F1
#
_cell.length_a   1.000
_cell.length_b   1.000
_cell.length_c   1.000
_cell.angle_alpha   90.00
_cell.angle_beta   90.00
_cell.angle_gamma   90.00
#
_symmetry.space_group_name_H-M   'P 1'
#
loop_
_entity.id
_entity.type
_entity.pdbx_description
1 polymer ?
#
loop_
_entity_poly.entity_id
_entity_poly.type
_entity_poly.pdbx_seq_one_letter_code
_entity_poly.pdbx_strand_id
1 'polypeptide(L)' 'MDTWSCLVNPGRPIPIQVQHLTGITHDEVMRAPRFSQVMEPLQRFVGQQPVVGHNVSFDLSFLHSHDLPLSNLAMDTF' A
#
# COMPACT_ATOMS: atom_id res chain seq x y z
N MET A 1 -10.62 15.67 8.47
CA MET A 1 -9.70 15.04 7.50
C MET A 1 -9.93 13.56 7.60
N ASP A 2 -10.11 12.90 6.46
CA ASP A 2 -10.32 11.46 6.43
C ASP A 2 -8.98 10.75 6.50
N THR A 3 -8.95 9.57 7.12
CA THR A 3 -7.76 8.72 7.18
C THR A 3 -8.19 7.31 6.79
N TRP A 4 -7.39 6.70 5.93
CA TRP A 4 -7.60 5.34 5.48
C TRP A 4 -6.34 4.52 5.70
N SER A 5 -6.50 3.31 6.24
CA SER A 5 -5.42 2.36 6.48
C SER A 5 -5.97 0.95 6.39
N CYS A 6 -5.20 0.04 5.80
CA CYS A 6 -5.61 -1.34 5.60
C CYS A 6 -4.38 -2.25 5.57
N LEU A 7 -4.43 -3.36 6.31
CA LEU A 7 -3.51 -4.47 6.10
C LEU A 7 -3.89 -5.23 4.82
N VAL A 8 -2.90 -5.83 4.15
CA VAL A 8 -3.12 -6.60 2.92
C VAL A 8 -2.55 -8.00 3.08
N ASN A 9 -3.34 -9.01 2.70
CA ASN A 9 -2.91 -10.40 2.64
C ASN A 9 -2.05 -10.65 1.39
N PRO A 10 -0.73 -10.90 1.54
CA PRO A 10 0.16 -11.11 0.40
C PRO A 10 0.02 -12.51 -0.23
N GLY A 11 -0.78 -13.40 0.37
CA GLY A 11 -0.95 -14.77 -0.13
C GLY A 11 0.24 -15.70 0.06
N ARG A 12 1.27 -15.24 0.78
CA ARG A 12 2.51 -15.97 1.01
C ARG A 12 3.03 -15.68 2.43
N PRO A 13 3.86 -16.57 3.01
CA PRO A 13 4.53 -16.30 4.28
C PRO A 13 5.35 -15.01 4.23
N ILE A 14 5.34 -14.24 5.32
CA ILE A 14 6.18 -13.05 5.47
C ILE A 14 7.51 -13.48 6.13
N PRO A 15 8.68 -13.18 5.54
CA PRO A 15 9.96 -13.47 6.16
C PRO A 15 10.09 -12.83 7.55
N ILE A 16 10.71 -13.53 8.50
CA ILE A 16 10.81 -13.08 9.90
C ILE A 16 11.47 -11.70 10.03
N GLN A 17 12.45 -11.38 9.18
CA GLN A 17 13.12 -10.09 9.16
C GLN A 17 12.15 -8.94 8.80
N VAL A 18 11.21 -9.18 7.89
CA VAL A 18 10.18 -8.20 7.52
C VAL A 18 9.17 -8.04 8.64
N GLN A 19 8.80 -9.13 9.33
CA GLN A 19 7.93 -9.06 10.51
C GLN A 19 8.58 -8.23 11.62
N HIS A 20 9.87 -8.43 11.90
CA HIS A 20 10.60 -7.63 12.89
C HIS A 20 10.74 -6.15 12.48
N LEU A 21 10.98 -5.88 11.20
CA LEU A 21 11.14 -4.52 10.68
C LEU A 21 9.83 -3.71 10.74
N THR A 22 8.72 -4.36 10.37
CA THR A 22 7.42 -3.68 10.21
C THR A 22 6.51 -3.81 11.42
N GLY A 23 6.77 -4.78 12.31
CA GLY A 23 5.88 -5.15 13.41
C GLY A 23 4.64 -5.93 12.98
N ILE A 24 4.47 -6.21 11.69
CA ILE A 24 3.30 -6.90 11.15
C ILE A 24 3.51 -8.41 11.21
N THR A 25 2.61 -9.11 11.89
CA THR A 25 2.65 -10.56 12.05
C THR A 25 1.98 -11.29 10.88
N HIS A 26 2.36 -12.55 10.69
CA HIS A 26 1.72 -13.40 9.68
C HIS A 26 0.20 -13.57 9.91
N ASP A 27 -0.23 -13.71 11.17
CA ASP A 27 -1.64 -13.91 11.52
C ASP A 27 -2.52 -12.71 11.19
N GLU A 28 -1.99 -11.50 11.33
CA GLU A 28 -2.71 -10.26 11.01
C GLU A 28 -2.99 -10.17 9.51
N VAL A 29 -1.99 -10.42 8.67
CA VAL A 29 -2.16 -10.36 7.22
C VAL A 29 -2.97 -11.53 6.67
N MET A 30 -2.97 -12.69 7.33
CA MET A 30 -3.77 -13.83 6.87
C MET A 30 -5.27 -13.59 6.98
N ARG A 31 -5.70 -12.76 7.94
CA ARG A 31 -7.10 -12.33 8.13
C ARG A 31 -7.46 -11.08 7.33
N ALA A 32 -6.47 -10.41 6.74
CA ALA A 32 -6.65 -9.21 5.94
C ALA A 32 -7.21 -9.50 4.53
N PRO A 33 -7.82 -8.51 3.86
CA PRO A 33 -8.24 -8.65 2.47
C PRO A 33 -7.04 -8.84 1.51
N ARG A 34 -7.29 -9.47 0.36
CA ARG A 34 -6.32 -9.52 -0.75
C ARG A 34 -6.18 -8.15 -1.38
N PHE A 35 -5.03 -7.87 -1.99
CA PHE A 35 -4.78 -6.58 -2.65
C PHE A 35 -5.87 -6.23 -3.68
N SER A 36 -6.33 -7.21 -4.46
CA SER A 36 -7.42 -7.03 -5.43
C SER A 36 -8.72 -6.48 -4.83
N GLN A 37 -8.99 -6.73 -3.55
CA GLN A 37 -10.16 -6.22 -2.85
C GLN A 37 -9.95 -4.81 -2.29
N VAL A 38 -8.70 -4.36 -2.23
CA VAL A 38 -8.26 -3.09 -1.62
C VAL A 38 -8.01 -2.01 -2.67
N MET A 39 -7.73 -2.39 -3.92
CA MET A 39 -7.44 -1.48 -5.03
C MET A 39 -8.50 -0.38 -5.21
N GLU A 40 -9.77 -0.76 -5.35
CA GLU A 40 -10.86 0.20 -5.59
C GLU A 40 -11.06 1.17 -4.39
N PRO A 41 -11.14 0.71 -3.13
CA PRO A 41 -11.17 1.60 -1.98
C PRO A 41 -9.97 2.56 -1.91
N LEU A 42 -8.76 2.07 -2.16
CA LEU A 42 -7.55 2.90 -2.16
C LEU A 42 -7.59 3.97 -3.25
N GLN A 43 -7.96 3.60 -4.48
CA GLN A 43 -8.06 4.54 -5.58
C GLN A 43 -9.12 5.61 -5.33
N ARG A 44 -10.26 5.22 -4.73
CA ARG A 44 -11.31 6.16 -4.33
C ARG A 44 -10.83 7.13 -3.25
N PHE A 45 -10.05 6.65 -2.28
CA PHE A 45 -9.50 7.48 -1.23
C PHE A 45 -8.49 8.51 -1.77
N VAL A 46 -7.57 8.08 -2.63
CA VAL A 46 -6.56 8.97 -3.25
C VAL A 46 -7.20 9.96 -4.23
N GLY A 47 -8.18 9.51 -5.02
CA GLY A 47 -8.86 10.35 -6.01
C GLY A 47 -7.88 10.95 -7.01
N GLN A 48 -8.00 12.26 -7.25
CA GLN A 48 -7.15 13.03 -8.18
C GLN A 48 -6.14 13.92 -7.45
N GLN A 49 -5.99 13.77 -6.13
CA GLN A 49 -5.10 14.63 -5.34
C GLN A 49 -3.63 14.25 -5.54
N PRO A 50 -2.68 15.19 -5.39
CA PRO A 50 -1.26 14.85 -5.38
C PRO A 50 -0.92 13.85 -4.27
N VAL A 51 0.01 12.94 -4.55
CA VAL A 51 0.52 11.96 -3.58
C VAL A 51 1.87 12.46 -3.07
N VAL A 52 1.97 12.64 -1.76
CA VAL A 52 3.16 13.18 -1.09
C VAL A 52 3.74 12.13 -0.16
N GLY A 53 5.06 11.91 -0.20
CA GLY A 53 5.72 10.96 0.71
C GLY A 53 7.24 10.98 0.56
N HIS A 54 7.93 10.26 1.44
CA HIS A 54 9.39 10.11 1.36
C HIS A 54 9.73 8.95 0.42
N ASN A 55 10.45 9.23 -0.66
CA ASN A 55 10.74 8.26 -1.74
C ASN A 55 9.45 7.62 -2.33
N VAL A 56 8.39 8.42 -2.50
CA VAL A 56 7.05 7.99 -2.92
C VAL A 56 7.02 7.37 -4.31
N SER A 57 8.00 7.70 -5.16
CA SER A 57 8.16 7.05 -6.47
C SER A 57 8.32 5.53 -6.35
N PHE A 58 8.96 5.04 -5.28
CA PHE A 58 9.06 3.61 -4.97
C PHE A 58 7.68 2.99 -4.73
N ASP A 59 6.87 3.57 -3.85
CA ASP A 59 5.53 3.07 -3.54
C ASP A 59 4.61 3.09 -4.77
N LEU A 60 4.65 4.18 -5.56
CA LEU A 60 3.86 4.29 -6.79
C LEU A 60 4.27 3.24 -7.84
N SER A 61 5.58 2.97 -7.97
CA SER A 61 6.06 1.90 -8.87
C SER A 61 5.59 0.52 -8.42
N PHE A 62 5.52 0.29 -7.10
CA PHE A 62 5.01 -0.96 -6.53
C PHE A 62 3.53 -1.14 -6.86
N LEU A 63 2.69 -0.11 -6.67
CA LEU A 63 1.27 -0.15 -7.04
C LEU A 63 1.07 -0.36 -8.54
N HIS A 64 1.87 0.31 -9.38
CA HIS A 64 1.84 0.13 -10.82
C HIS A 64 2.14 -1.32 -11.23
N SER A 65 3.13 -1.96 -10.62
CA SER A 65 3.46 -3.37 -10.87
C SER A 65 2.38 -4.37 -10.45
N HIS A 66 1.39 -3.92 -9.66
CA HIS A 66 0.23 -4.70 -9.21
C HIS A 66 -1.08 -4.19 -9.84
N ASP A 67 -1.01 -3.71 -11.09
CA ASP A 67 -2.15 -3.28 -11.90
C ASP A 67 -2.95 -2.10 -11.32
N LEU A 68 -2.34 -1.28 -10.46
CA LEU A 68 -2.92 -0.05 -9.95
C LEU A 68 -2.06 1.18 -10.32
N PRO A 69 -2.07 1.62 -11.59
CA PRO A 69 -1.39 2.85 -11.99
C PRO A 69 -2.13 4.06 -11.41
N LEU A 70 -1.48 4.77 -10.49
CA LEU A 70 -1.94 6.08 -10.03
C LEU A 70 -1.28 7.17 -10.90
N SER A 71 -2.08 7.91 -11.66
CA SER A 71 -1.62 9.00 -12.54
C SER A 71 -1.52 10.35 -11.83
N ASN A 72 -1.56 10.35 -10.51
CA ASN A 72 -1.53 11.53 -9.66
C ASN A 72 -0.16 12.22 -9.74
N LEU A 73 -0.12 13.54 -9.50
CA LEU A 73 1.15 14.24 -9.29
C LEU A 73 1.86 13.66 -8.06
N ALA A 74 3.08 13.17 -8.24
CA ALA A 74 3.93 12.68 -7.15
C ALA A 74 4.82 13.81 -6.62
N MET A 75 4.91 13.94 -5.30
CA MET A 75 5.81 14.87 -4.63
C MET A 75 6.65 14.13 -3.59
N ASP A 76 7.95 13.99 -3.89
CA ASP A 76 8.93 13.42 -2.97
C ASP A 76 9.35 14.44 -1.91
N THR A 77 9.34 14.02 -0.65
CA THR A 77 9.90 14.79 0.47
C THR A 77 11.34 14.35 0.76
N PHE A 78 12.18 15.31 1.16
CA PHE A 78 13.59 15.11 1.50
C PHE A 78 13.81 14.10 2.63
#